data_AF-A0A9E3J391-F1
#
_entry.id   AF-A0A9E3J391-F1
#
_cell.length_a   1.000
_cell.length_b   1.000
_cell.length_c   1.000
_cell.angle_alpha   90.00
_cell.angle_beta   90.00
_cell.angle_gamma   90.00
#
_symmetry.space_group_name_H-M   'P 1'
#
loop_
_entity.id
_entity.type
_entity.pdbx_description
1 polymer ?
#
loop_
_entity_poly.entity_id
_entity_poly.type
_entity_poly.pdbx_seq_one_letter_code
_entity_poly.pdbx_strand_id
1 'polypeptide(L)' 'MSLLSGKTVVVSGVGAGLGHQVAAAVVRDGGNAVLGARTEANLAKSAAEIDPDGAHTAYRS' A
#
# COMPACT_ATOMS: atom_id res chain seq x y z
N MET A 1 12.01 11.66 -12.68
CA MET A 1 10.84 10.81 -12.94
C MET A 1 10.87 9.71 -11.89
N SER A 2 9.84 9.54 -11.06
CA SER A 2 9.86 8.51 -10.01
C SER A 2 9.63 7.12 -10.63
N LEU A 3 10.18 6.08 -9.98
CA LEU A 3 10.26 4.72 -10.54
C LEU A 3 8.88 4.14 -10.91
N LEU A 4 7.84 4.46 -10.13
CA LEU A 4 6.51 3.86 -10.23
C LEU A 4 5.43 4.87 -10.64
N SER A 5 5.82 6.03 -11.17
CA SER A 5 4.88 7.06 -11.59
C SER A 5 3.77 6.51 -12.51
N GLY A 6 2.52 6.66 -12.07
CA GLY A 6 1.33 6.21 -12.81
C GLY A 6 1.13 4.69 -12.87
N LYS A 7 1.89 3.91 -12.09
CA LYS A 7 1.76 2.45 -11.99
C LYS A 7 0.88 2.09 -10.79
N THR A 8 0.15 0.98 -10.91
CA THR A 8 -0.58 0.37 -9.80
C THR A 8 0.10 -0.96 -9.46
N VAL A 9 0.42 -1.16 -8.18
CA VAL A 9 1.12 -2.35 -7.67
C VAL A 9 0.24 -3.05 -6.65
N VAL A 10 0.00 -4.34 -6.87
CA VAL A 10 -0.72 -5.19 -5.91
C VAL A 10 0.28 -5.84 -4.97
N VAL A 11 0.13 -5.60 -3.67
CA VAL A 11 0.96 -6.16 -2.62
C VAL A 11 0.12 -7.15 -1.80
N SER A 12 0.50 -8.42 -1.85
CA SER A 12 -0.14 -9.48 -1.05
C SER A 12 0.61 -9.70 0.26
N GLY A 13 -0.11 -10.17 1.29
CA GLY A 13 0.47 -10.42 2.61
C GLY A 13 0.81 -9.14 3.39
N VAL A 14 0.06 -8.05 3.19
CA VAL A 14 0.28 -6.78 3.89
C VAL A 14 -0.09 -6.88 5.37
N GLY A 15 0.84 -6.48 6.23
CA GLY A 15 0.74 -6.46 7.69
C GLY A 15 1.91 -5.67 8.27
N ALA A 16 2.21 -5.78 9.57
CA ALA A 16 3.23 -4.96 10.24
C ALA A 16 4.70 -5.16 9.79
N GLY A 17 4.95 -6.03 8.81
CA GLY A 17 6.29 -6.38 8.32
C GLY A 17 6.59 -5.84 6.92
N LEU A 18 7.30 -6.65 6.12
CA LEU A 18 7.78 -6.25 4.79
C LEU A 18 6.67 -5.80 3.83
N GLY A 19 5.49 -6.42 3.86
CA GLY A 19 4.39 -6.04 2.98
C GLY A 19 4.00 -4.56 3.13
N HIS A 20 4.01 -4.03 4.36
CA HIS A 20 3.78 -2.60 4.60
C HIS A 20 4.91 -1.75 4.02
N GLN A 21 6.17 -2.12 4.23
CA GLN A 21 7.32 -1.36 3.72
C GLN A 21 7.36 -1.35 2.18
N VAL A 22 6.95 -2.44 1.53
CA VAL A 22 6.83 -2.51 0.08
C VAL A 22 5.71 -1.57 -0.40
N ALA A 23 4.54 -1.60 0.22
CA ALA A 23 3.46 -0.69 -0.14
C ALA A 23 3.82 0.79 0.09
N ALA A 24 4.54 1.11 1.17
CA ALA A 24 5.06 2.44 1.43
C ALA A 24 6.04 2.90 0.34
N ALA A 25 6.93 2.01 -0.09
CA ALA A 25 7.87 2.30 -1.18
C ALA A 25 7.15 2.55 -2.52
N VAL A 26 6.05 1.84 -2.79
CA VAL A 26 5.23 2.06 -3.99
C VAL A 26 4.68 3.49 -4.02
N VAL A 27 4.05 3.92 -2.92
CA VAL A 27 3.46 5.27 -2.82
C VAL A 27 4.54 6.35 -2.87
N ARG A 28 5.63 6.17 -2.11
CA ARG A 28 6.80 7.07 -2.13
C ARG A 28 7.37 7.25 -3.54
N ASP A 29 7.42 6.18 -4.32
CA ASP A 29 7.97 6.19 -5.67
C ASP A 29 6.90 6.58 -6.73
N GLY A 30 5.77 7.16 -6.30
CA GLY A 30 4.74 7.79 -7.13
C GLY A 30 3.73 6.82 -7.75
N GLY A 31 3.64 5.59 -7.24
CA GLY A 31 2.67 4.61 -7.66
C GLY A 31 1.46 4.51 -6.73
N ASN A 32 0.45 3.75 -7.15
CA ASN A 32 -0.70 3.39 -6.33
C ASN A 32 -0.51 1.97 -5.77
N ALA A 33 -0.78 1.76 -4.48
CA ALA A 33 -0.65 0.46 -3.82
C ALA A 33 -2.02 -0.17 -3.53
N VAL A 34 -2.24 -1.39 -3.99
CA VAL A 34 -3.40 -2.22 -3.62
C VAL A 34 -2.97 -3.25 -2.60
N LEU A 35 -3.53 -3.20 -1.39
CA LEU A 35 -3.13 -4.02 -0.25
C LEU A 35 -4.07 -5.22 -0.10
N GLY A 36 -3.52 -6.43 -0.07
CA GLY A 36 -4.28 -7.67 0.13
C GLY A 36 -3.73 -8.51 1.28
N ALA A 37 -4.59 -8.87 2.24
CA ALA A 37 -4.26 -9.77 3.34
C ALA A 37 -5.52 -10.24 4.06
N ARG A 38 -5.43 -11.38 4.76
CA ARG A 38 -6.55 -11.99 5.51
C ARG A 38 -7.14 -11.09 6.61
N THR A 39 -6.35 -10.21 7.20
CA THR A 39 -6.76 -9.39 8.35
C THR A 39 -6.99 -7.96 7.91
N GLU A 40 -8.26 -7.58 7.72
CA GLU A 40 -8.66 -6.24 7.27
C GLU A 40 -8.14 -5.11 8.17
N ALA A 41 -8.13 -5.30 9.50
CA ALA A 41 -7.61 -4.31 10.42
C ALA A 41 -6.14 -3.94 10.15
N ASN A 42 -5.31 -4.91 9.73
CA ASN A 42 -3.92 -4.66 9.37
C ASN A 42 -3.80 -3.89 8.06
N LEU A 43 -4.71 -4.14 7.10
CA LEU A 43 -4.78 -3.42 5.84
C LEU A 43 -5.20 -1.96 6.06
N ALA A 44 -6.27 -1.73 6.81
CA ALA A 44 -6.77 -0.39 7.14
C ALA A 44 -5.71 0.44 7.86
N LYS A 45 -5.05 -0.16 8.86
CA LYS A 45 -3.93 0.47 9.56
C LYS A 45 -2.79 0.83 8.61
N SER A 46 -2.38 -0.11 7.76
CA SER A 46 -1.27 0.14 6.82
C SER A 46 -1.61 1.21 5.80
N ALA A 47 -2.83 1.21 5.24
CA ALA A 47 -3.28 2.24 4.31
C ALA A 47 -3.26 3.63 4.96
N ALA A 48 -3.81 3.77 6.17
CA ALA A 48 -3.83 5.04 6.90
C ALA A 48 -2.44 5.57 7.26
N GLU A 49 -1.48 4.68 7.54
CA GLU A 49 -0.09 5.06 7.83
C GLU A 49 0.69 5.45 6.56
N ILE A 50 0.44 4.78 5.44
CA ILE A 50 1.16 5.00 4.17
C ILE A 50 0.63 6.22 3.41
N ASP A 51 -0.69 6.39 3.42
CA ASP A 51 -1.44 7.31 2.55
C ASP A 51 -2.63 7.89 3.33
N PRO A 52 -2.37 8.86 4.23
CA PRO A 52 -3.39 9.37 5.15
C PRO A 52 -4.58 10.06 4.49
N ASP A 53 -4.42 10.55 3.26
CA ASP A 53 -5.47 11.16 2.44
C ASP A 53 -6.24 10.15 1.58
N GLY A 54 -5.76 8.89 1.50
CA GLY A 54 -6.40 7.81 0.75
C GLY A 54 -6.34 7.98 -0.76
N ALA A 55 -5.41 8.79 -1.28
CA ALA A 55 -5.33 9.10 -2.71
C ALA A 55 -4.62 7.99 -3.52
N HIS A 56 -3.72 7.24 -2.89
CA HIS A 56 -2.80 6.31 -3.55
C HIS A 56 -2.90 4.88 -3.04
N THR A 57 -3.77 4.60 -2.07
CA THR A 57 -3.97 3.26 -1.52
C THR A 57 -5.41 2.77 -1.63
N ALA A 58 -5.56 1.48 -1.87
CA ALA A 58 -6.82 0.76 -1.74
C ALA A 58 -6.54 -0.60 -1.09
N TYR A 59 -7.51 -1.18 -0.39
CA TYR A 59 -7.34 -2.49 0.21
C TYR A 59 -8.58 -3.36 0.17
N ARG A 60 -8.36 -4.67 0.19
CA ARG A 60 -9.42 -5.68 0.34
C ARG A 60 -8.87 -6.91 1.04
N SER A 61 -9.65 -7.47 1.96
CA SER A 61 -9.33 -8.73 2.65
C SER A 61 -9.50 -9.96 1.76
#